data_AF-A0A349JD47-F1
#
_entry.id   AF-A0A349JD47-F1
#
_cell.length_a   1.000
_cell.length_b   1.000
_cell.length_c   1.000
_cell.angle_alpha   90.00
_cell.angle_beta   90.00
_cell.angle_gamma   90.00
#
_symmetry.space_group_name_H-M   'P 1'
#
loop_
_entity.id
_entity.type
_entity.pdbx_description
1 polymer ?
#
loop_
_entity_poly.entity_id
_entity_poly.type
_entity_poly.pdbx_seq_one_letter_code
_entity_poly.pdbx_strand_id
1 'polypeptide(L)'
;MCAEVASADGGGLYLTVSGPAAVLDQRSAYGMQLALWLPALACATQWSAQVQVVPPRGVHAARMELDQSLGLPGDLALLDWVPPELAAWLEQLPAKLPGWTAVDPEPIVLPGGQVVLPDLALADGQRTVAVELFHRWHLVQLRTRLDQLRAGLLPGLIIGVDRGLSRLAEARPLLDDPLIATRGFQFSDLPSARALAEALAR
;
A
#
# COMPACT_ATOMS: atom_id res chain seq x y z
N MET A 1 1.68 -1.42 -5.93
CA MET A 1 2.32 -0.13 -6.26
C MET A 1 3.14 0.32 -5.07
N CYS A 2 4.31 0.92 -5.27
CA CYS A 2 5.14 1.39 -4.16
C CYS A 2 5.01 2.92 -4.09
N ALA A 3 4.18 3.40 -3.17
CA ALA A 3 3.88 4.82 -3.00
C ALA A 3 3.97 5.24 -1.54
N GLU A 4 4.44 6.46 -1.31
CA GLU A 4 4.40 7.14 -0.02
C GLU A 4 3.44 8.33 -0.12
N VAL A 5 2.67 8.55 0.93
CA VAL A 5 1.68 9.62 0.98
C VAL A 5 1.99 10.53 2.16
N ALA A 6 1.93 11.84 1.93
CA ALA A 6 2.02 12.85 2.96
C ALA A 6 0.90 13.88 2.78
N SER A 7 0.49 14.53 3.85
CA SER A 7 -0.36 15.72 3.78
C SER A 7 0.47 16.88 3.23
N ALA A 8 -0.13 17.62 2.30
CA ALA A 8 0.40 18.89 1.83
C ALA A 8 -0.25 20.05 2.60
N ASP A 9 0.48 21.15 2.74
CA ASP A 9 -0.03 22.38 3.34
C ASP A 9 -1.32 22.82 2.63
N GLY A 10 -2.33 23.26 3.40
CA GLY A 10 -3.61 23.70 2.84
C GLY A 10 -4.63 22.59 2.55
N GLY A 11 -4.41 21.36 3.04
CA GLY A 11 -5.39 20.27 2.98
C GLY A 11 -5.28 19.37 1.74
N GLY A 12 -4.16 19.45 1.02
CA GLY A 12 -3.86 18.56 -0.10
C GLY A 12 -3.13 17.28 0.31
N LEU A 13 -2.82 16.44 -0.67
CA LEU A 13 -1.97 15.26 -0.52
C LEU A 13 -0.75 15.35 -1.45
N TYR A 14 0.41 14.94 -0.95
CA TYR A 14 1.63 14.73 -1.72
C TYR A 14 1.92 13.24 -1.82
N LEU A 15 1.99 12.73 -3.05
CA LEU A 15 2.24 11.32 -3.33
C LEU A 15 3.60 11.16 -4.00
N THR A 16 4.47 10.33 -3.43
CA THR A 16 5.72 9.90 -4.05
C THR A 16 5.56 8.47 -4.53
N VAL A 17 5.50 8.28 -5.85
CA VAL A 17 5.30 6.96 -6.46
C VAL A 17 6.60 6.52 -7.15
N SER A 18 7.03 5.29 -6.89
CA SER A 18 8.22 4.74 -7.56
C SER A 18 7.96 4.55 -9.06
N GLY A 19 8.93 4.87 -9.91
CA GLY A 19 8.79 4.67 -11.36
C GLY A 19 8.89 3.20 -11.78
N PRO A 20 8.37 2.80 -12.95
CA PRO A 20 8.44 1.41 -13.44
C PRO A 20 9.86 0.87 -13.60
N ALA A 21 10.84 1.75 -13.83
CA ALA A 21 12.25 1.37 -13.91
C ALA A 21 12.84 0.94 -12.56
N ALA A 22 12.26 1.41 -11.44
CA ALA A 22 12.69 1.03 -10.10
C ALA A 22 12.18 -0.35 -9.68
N VAL A 23 11.18 -0.90 -10.38
CA VAL A 23 10.67 -2.25 -10.12
C VAL A 23 11.52 -3.25 -10.92
N LEU A 24 12.15 -4.20 -10.22
CA LEU A 24 13.06 -5.17 -10.84
C LEU A 24 12.33 -6.29 -11.61
N ASP A 25 11.02 -6.49 -11.37
CA ASP A 25 10.19 -7.54 -11.97
C ASP A 25 8.83 -6.94 -12.44
N GLN A 26 8.23 -7.49 -13.50
CA GLN A 26 6.93 -7.04 -14.05
C GLN A 26 6.80 -5.53 -14.41
N ARG A 27 7.87 -4.91 -14.91
CA ARG A 27 7.91 -3.48 -15.30
C ARG A 27 6.75 -3.03 -16.19
N SER A 28 6.30 -3.88 -17.11
CA SER A 28 5.19 -3.59 -18.03
C SER A 28 3.84 -3.53 -17.32
N ALA A 29 3.55 -4.46 -16.42
CA ALA A 29 2.31 -4.47 -15.66
C ALA A 29 2.23 -3.26 -14.71
N TYR A 30 3.33 -2.94 -14.04
CA TYR A 30 3.42 -1.76 -13.18
C TYR A 30 3.30 -0.45 -13.98
N GLY A 31 3.97 -0.36 -15.14
CA GLY A 31 3.84 0.78 -16.03
C GLY A 31 2.41 0.99 -16.51
N MET A 32 1.68 -0.09 -16.80
CA MET A 32 0.26 -0.02 -17.14
C MET A 32 -0.58 0.47 -15.96
N GLN A 33 -0.38 -0.06 -14.74
CA GLN A 33 -1.10 0.42 -13.55
C GLN A 33 -0.87 1.91 -13.29
N LEU A 34 0.37 2.39 -13.43
CA LEU A 34 0.68 3.81 -13.29
C LEU A 34 -0.02 4.66 -14.38
N ALA A 35 -0.09 4.16 -15.61
CA ALA A 35 -0.80 4.84 -16.69
C ALA A 35 -2.32 4.89 -16.43
N LEU A 36 -2.90 3.81 -15.91
CA LEU A 36 -4.33 3.74 -15.54
C LEU A 36 -4.68 4.61 -14.34
N TRP A 37 -3.70 4.96 -13.49
CA TRP A 37 -3.89 5.89 -12.39
C TRP A 37 -3.92 7.37 -12.83
N LEU A 38 -3.28 7.72 -13.95
CA LEU A 38 -3.22 9.12 -14.40
C LEU A 38 -4.60 9.75 -14.67
N PRO A 39 -5.58 9.07 -15.31
CA PRO A 39 -6.95 9.58 -15.41
C PRO A 39 -7.61 9.86 -14.05
N ALA A 40 -7.33 9.05 -13.03
CA ALA A 40 -7.85 9.30 -11.69
C ALA A 40 -7.24 10.56 -11.05
N LEU A 41 -5.94 10.82 -11.27
CA LEU A 41 -5.31 12.07 -10.86
C LEU A 41 -5.97 13.28 -11.54
N ALA A 42 -6.30 13.16 -12.83
CA ALA A 42 -6.95 14.21 -13.60
C ALA A 42 -8.39 14.53 -13.16
N CYS A 43 -9.01 13.71 -12.30
CA CYS A 43 -10.29 14.03 -11.66
C CYS A 43 -10.16 15.05 -10.52
N ALA A 44 -8.95 15.28 -9.98
CA ALA A 44 -8.74 16.28 -8.94
C ALA A 44 -8.91 17.70 -9.50
N THR A 45 -9.52 18.60 -8.73
CA THR A 45 -9.74 20.00 -9.13
C THR A 45 -8.43 20.78 -9.29
N GLN A 46 -7.42 20.42 -8.51
CA GLN A 46 -6.06 20.96 -8.57
C GLN A 46 -5.08 19.81 -8.40
N TRP A 47 -4.15 19.65 -9.35
CA TRP A 47 -3.14 18.59 -9.29
C TRP A 47 -1.89 19.00 -10.03
N SER A 48 -0.75 18.51 -9.55
CA SER A 48 0.50 18.58 -10.29
C SER A 48 1.26 17.27 -10.11
N ALA A 49 1.99 16.86 -11.13
CA ALA A 49 2.86 15.71 -11.10
C ALA A 49 4.19 16.06 -11.75
N GLN A 50 5.27 15.58 -11.13
CA GLN A 50 6.62 15.73 -11.64
C GLN A 50 7.25 14.35 -11.72
N VAL A 51 7.90 14.06 -12.85
CA VAL A 51 8.62 12.80 -13.04
C VAL A 51 9.94 13.01 -13.77
N GLN A 52 10.94 12.21 -13.40
CA GLN A 52 12.20 12.11 -14.14
C GLN A 52 12.10 10.95 -15.13
N VAL A 53 12.25 11.23 -16.42
CA VAL A 53 12.17 10.25 -17.50
C VAL A 53 13.50 10.17 -18.24
N VAL A 54 13.93 8.96 -18.60
CA VAL A 54 15.09 8.76 -19.47
C VAL A 54 14.57 8.37 -20.85
N PRO A 55 14.69 9.23 -21.87
CA PRO A 55 14.21 8.91 -23.22
C PRO A 55 14.97 7.72 -23.81
N PRO A 56 14.35 6.88 -24.66
CA PRO A 56 14.98 5.68 -25.22
C PRO A 56 16.31 5.90 -25.96
N ARG A 57 16.56 7.12 -26.44
CA ARG A 57 17.80 7.53 -27.13
C ARG A 57 18.50 8.70 -26.42
N GLY A 58 18.05 9.06 -25.21
CA GLY A 58 18.61 10.16 -24.43
C GLY A 58 19.74 9.67 -23.53
N VAL A 59 20.82 10.44 -23.45
CA VAL A 59 21.92 10.20 -22.50
C VAL A 59 21.60 10.77 -21.12
N HIS A 60 20.67 11.73 -21.04
CA HIS A 60 20.33 12.46 -19.82
C HIS A 60 18.86 12.28 -19.46
N ALA A 61 18.59 12.23 -18.15
CA ALA A 61 17.24 12.30 -17.63
C ALA A 61 16.63 13.68 -17.94
N ALA A 62 15.38 13.67 -18.37
CA ALA A 62 14.56 14.86 -18.56
C ALA A 62 13.50 14.92 -17.47
N ARG A 63 13.21 16.13 -16.98
CA ARG A 63 12.10 16.40 -16.06
C ARG A 63 10.85 16.65 -16.90
N MET A 64 9.79 15.89 -16.62
CA MET A 64 8.46 16.10 -17.18
C MET A 64 7.55 16.59 -16.07
N GLU A 65 6.78 17.64 -16.36
CA GLU A 65 5.81 18.25 -15.47
C GLU A 65 4.44 18.19 -16.12
N LEU A 66 3.43 17.87 -15.31
CA LEU A 66 2.04 17.72 -15.69
C LEU A 66 1.20 18.43 -14.65
N ASP A 67 0.19 19.17 -15.07
CA ASP A 67 -0.77 19.82 -14.16
C ASP A 67 -2.15 19.94 -14.80
N GLN A 68 -3.11 20.48 -14.03
CA GLN A 68 -4.49 20.63 -14.46
C GLN A 68 -4.68 21.50 -15.72
N SER A 69 -3.71 22.36 -16.07
CA SER A 69 -3.81 23.24 -17.25
C SER A 69 -3.81 22.46 -18.57
N LEU A 70 -3.34 21.21 -18.55
CA LEU A 70 -3.34 20.31 -19.70
C LEU A 70 -4.75 19.84 -20.10
N GLY A 71 -5.75 20.00 -19.23
CA GLY A 71 -7.14 19.61 -19.53
C GLY A 71 -7.30 18.12 -19.83
N LEU A 72 -6.50 17.26 -19.20
CA LEU A 72 -6.58 15.81 -19.39
C LEU A 72 -7.96 15.30 -18.95
N PRO A 73 -8.58 14.37 -19.70
CA PRO A 73 -9.85 13.78 -19.30
C PRO A 73 -9.64 12.93 -18.04
N GLY A 74 -10.41 13.23 -16.99
CA GLY A 74 -10.45 12.42 -15.78
C GLY A 74 -11.42 11.25 -15.90
N ASP A 75 -11.06 10.11 -15.32
CA ASP A 75 -11.93 8.93 -15.22
C ASP A 75 -11.61 8.15 -13.93
N LEU A 76 -12.65 7.87 -13.14
CA LEU A 76 -12.57 7.07 -11.92
C LEU A 76 -12.99 5.61 -12.13
N ALA A 77 -13.60 5.26 -13.26
CA ALA A 77 -14.11 3.90 -13.52
C ALA A 77 -13.00 2.83 -13.45
N LEU A 78 -11.75 3.24 -13.69
CA LEU A 78 -10.57 2.36 -13.59
C LEU A 78 -10.13 2.09 -12.14
N LEU A 79 -10.63 2.85 -11.16
CA LEU A 79 -10.37 2.61 -9.73
C LEU A 79 -11.35 1.62 -9.10
N ASP A 80 -12.54 1.45 -9.67
CA ASP A 80 -13.58 0.55 -9.15
C ASP A 80 -13.31 -0.94 -9.45
N TRP A 81 -12.22 -1.23 -10.16
CA TRP A 81 -11.86 -2.60 -10.49
C TRP A 81 -11.23 -3.31 -9.29
N VAL A 82 -11.98 -4.24 -8.70
CA VAL A 82 -11.49 -5.18 -7.69
C VAL A 82 -11.25 -6.54 -8.34
N PRO A 83 -10.08 -7.17 -8.16
CA PRO A 83 -9.85 -8.53 -8.66
C PRO A 83 -10.93 -9.52 -8.15
N PRO A 84 -11.51 -10.37 -9.02
CA PRO A 84 -12.55 -11.33 -8.61
C PRO A 84 -12.15 -12.23 -7.45
N GLU A 85 -10.87 -12.61 -7.37
CA GLU A 85 -10.31 -13.42 -6.30
C GLU A 85 -10.34 -12.70 -4.96
N LEU A 86 -10.06 -11.39 -4.95
CA LEU A 86 -10.13 -10.55 -3.75
C LEU A 86 -11.58 -10.36 -3.30
N ALA A 87 -12.50 -10.11 -4.24
CA ALA A 87 -13.93 -9.99 -3.93
C ALA A 87 -14.48 -11.29 -3.30
N ALA A 88 -14.21 -12.44 -3.91
CA ALA A 88 -14.63 -13.73 -3.39
C ALA A 88 -14.01 -14.06 -2.02
N TRP A 89 -12.76 -13.62 -1.79
CA TRP A 89 -12.11 -13.77 -0.48
C TRP A 89 -12.79 -12.90 0.59
N LEU A 90 -13.09 -11.64 0.28
CA LEU A 90 -13.80 -10.71 1.19
C LEU A 90 -15.18 -11.26 1.56
N GLU A 91 -15.94 -11.77 0.59
CA GLU A 91 -17.28 -12.35 0.81
C GLU A 91 -17.25 -13.57 1.75
N GLN A 92 -16.22 -14.40 1.64
CA GLN A 92 -16.07 -15.61 2.45
C GLN A 92 -15.48 -15.35 3.84
N LEU A 93 -14.90 -14.16 4.06
CA LEU A 93 -14.15 -13.86 5.28
C LEU A 93 -15.01 -13.96 6.55
N PRO A 94 -16.23 -13.40 6.63
CA PRO A 94 -17.05 -13.47 7.85
C PRO A 94 -17.41 -14.91 8.27
N ALA A 95 -17.59 -15.81 7.29
CA ALA A 95 -17.88 -17.22 7.57
C ALA A 95 -16.65 -17.96 8.14
N LYS A 96 -15.44 -17.55 7.74
CA LYS A 96 -14.17 -18.17 8.18
C LYS A 96 -13.53 -17.47 9.37
N LEU A 97 -13.93 -16.25 9.66
CA LEU A 97 -13.48 -15.43 10.79
C LEU A 97 -14.70 -14.84 11.53
N PRO A 98 -15.47 -15.68 12.26
CA PRO A 98 -16.69 -15.23 12.91
C PRO A 98 -16.43 -14.09 13.89
N GLY A 99 -17.32 -13.10 13.89
CA GLY A 99 -17.20 -11.91 14.74
C GLY A 99 -16.35 -10.79 14.15
N TRP A 100 -15.71 -10.99 13.00
CA TRP A 100 -14.99 -9.94 12.29
C TRP A 100 -15.54 -9.74 10.88
N THR A 101 -15.58 -8.49 10.44
CA THR A 101 -15.96 -8.10 9.07
C THR A 101 -14.90 -7.20 8.48
N ALA A 102 -14.61 -7.38 7.18
CA ALA A 102 -13.80 -6.41 6.45
C ALA A 102 -14.58 -5.10 6.28
N VAL A 103 -13.90 -3.99 6.53
CA VAL A 103 -14.40 -2.63 6.33
C VAL A 103 -13.37 -1.84 5.54
N ASP A 104 -13.78 -0.70 4.97
CA ASP A 104 -12.85 0.17 4.27
C ASP A 104 -11.79 0.71 5.25
N PRO A 105 -10.49 0.58 4.93
CA PRO A 105 -9.44 1.07 5.80
C PRO A 105 -9.41 2.60 5.79
N GLU A 106 -9.39 3.18 7.00
CA GLU A 106 -9.20 4.63 7.15
C GLU A 106 -7.73 5.02 7.06
N PRO A 107 -7.40 6.16 6.42
CA PRO A 107 -6.05 6.71 6.44
C PRO A 107 -5.60 7.07 7.86
N ILE A 108 -4.38 6.65 8.24
CA ILE A 108 -3.78 6.98 9.52
C ILE A 108 -2.75 8.10 9.29
N VAL A 109 -3.05 9.29 9.80
CA VAL A 109 -2.14 10.45 9.71
C VAL A 109 -1.17 10.43 10.89
N LEU A 110 0.13 10.33 10.59
CA LEU A 110 1.20 10.32 11.56
C LEU A 110 1.69 11.74 11.90
N PRO A 111 2.37 11.92 13.06
CA PRO A 111 3.10 13.14 13.34
C PRO A 111 4.11 13.46 12.21
N GLY A 112 4.16 14.73 11.80
CA GLY A 112 4.97 15.16 10.66
C GLY A 112 4.28 15.01 9.30
N GLY A 113 2.99 14.63 9.26
CA GLY A 113 2.16 14.68 8.06
C GLY A 113 2.25 13.46 7.16
N GLN A 114 3.04 12.44 7.51
CA GLN A 114 3.02 11.16 6.76
C GLN A 114 1.66 10.49 6.90
N VAL A 115 1.19 9.86 5.84
CA VAL A 115 -0.11 9.16 5.80
C VAL A 115 0.13 7.68 5.53
N VAL A 116 -0.47 6.84 6.34
CA VAL A 116 -0.49 5.39 6.18
C VAL A 116 -1.85 4.98 5.66
N LEU A 117 -1.86 4.20 4.59
CA LEU A 117 -3.07 3.62 4.01
C LEU A 117 -2.97 2.11 4.19
N PRO A 118 -3.59 1.53 5.23
CA PRO A 118 -3.62 0.08 5.42
C PRO A 118 -4.29 -0.60 4.23
N ASP A 119 -3.86 -1.83 3.92
CA ASP A 119 -4.46 -2.61 2.83
C ASP A 119 -5.85 -3.15 3.21
N LEU A 120 -6.06 -3.44 4.50
CA LEU A 120 -7.30 -3.97 5.03
C LEU A 120 -7.61 -3.36 6.40
N ALA A 121 -8.89 -3.30 6.74
CA ALA A 121 -9.35 -3.08 8.10
C ALA A 121 -10.39 -4.14 8.47
N LEU A 122 -10.29 -4.65 9.70
CA LEU A 122 -11.21 -5.63 10.25
C LEU A 122 -11.91 -5.04 11.46
N ALA A 123 -13.23 -5.14 11.53
CA ALA A 123 -14.04 -4.64 12.64
C ALA A 123 -14.78 -5.77 13.35
N ASP A 124 -14.81 -5.73 14.69
CA ASP A 124 -15.57 -6.67 15.54
C ASP A 124 -16.83 -6.03 16.17
N GLY A 125 -17.19 -4.83 15.71
CA GLY A 125 -18.28 -4.02 16.25
C GLY A 125 -17.91 -3.16 17.46
N GLN A 126 -16.76 -3.40 18.10
CA GLN A 126 -16.23 -2.56 19.18
C GLN A 126 -14.98 -1.79 18.77
N ARG A 127 -14.12 -2.42 17.97
CA ARG A 127 -12.87 -1.85 17.48
C ARG A 127 -12.64 -2.19 16.02
N THR A 128 -11.85 -1.34 15.37
CA THR A 128 -11.32 -1.54 14.03
C THR A 128 -9.82 -1.75 14.12
N VAL A 129 -9.32 -2.80 13.48
CA VAL A 129 -7.91 -3.17 13.44
C VAL A 129 -7.40 -3.05 12.01
N ALA A 130 -6.40 -2.21 11.82
CA ALA A 130 -5.74 -2.02 10.54
C ALA A 130 -4.74 -3.17 10.28
N VAL A 131 -4.66 -3.62 9.03
CA VAL A 131 -3.73 -4.64 8.56
C VAL A 131 -3.05 -4.14 7.29
N GLU A 132 -1.72 -4.23 7.26
CA GLU A 132 -0.91 -3.87 6.08
C GLU A 132 -0.11 -5.09 5.60
N LEU A 133 -0.10 -5.31 4.28
CA LEU A 133 0.37 -6.50 3.60
C LEU A 133 1.64 -6.20 2.78
N PHE A 134 2.77 -6.65 3.30
CA PHE A 134 4.08 -6.46 2.69
C PHE A 134 4.42 -7.61 1.76
N HIS A 135 4.42 -7.32 0.46
CA HIS A 135 4.77 -8.24 -0.60
C HIS A 135 6.27 -8.20 -0.90
N ARG A 136 6.76 -9.09 -1.76
CA ARG A 136 8.20 -9.22 -2.11
C ARG A 136 8.93 -7.94 -2.52
N TRP A 137 8.22 -6.90 -2.96
CA TRP A 137 8.78 -5.60 -3.37
C TRP A 137 8.66 -4.52 -2.29
N HIS A 138 8.09 -4.82 -1.13
CA HIS A 138 7.86 -3.86 -0.04
C HIS A 138 8.94 -3.92 1.06
N LEU A 139 10.17 -4.35 0.74
CA LEU A 139 11.23 -4.53 1.75
C LEU A 139 11.54 -3.22 2.50
N VAL A 140 11.66 -2.11 1.76
CA VAL A 140 11.95 -0.79 2.34
C VAL A 140 10.76 -0.31 3.17
N GLN A 141 9.54 -0.48 2.67
CA GLN A 141 8.31 -0.07 3.35
C GLN A 141 8.11 -0.86 4.64
N LEU A 142 8.41 -2.17 4.64
CA LEU A 142 8.34 -3.01 5.83
C LEU A 142 9.28 -2.48 6.91
N ARG A 143 10.52 -2.12 6.54
CA ARG A 143 11.48 -1.52 7.46
C ARG A 143 10.95 -0.20 8.04
N THR A 144 10.48 0.71 7.19
CA THR A 144 9.89 1.98 7.63
C THR A 144 8.71 1.76 8.59
N ARG A 145 7.85 0.77 8.29
CA ARG A 145 6.69 0.47 9.13
C ARG A 145 7.07 -0.09 10.50
N LEU A 146 8.08 -0.95 10.55
CA LEU A 146 8.64 -1.45 11.81
C LEU A 146 9.23 -0.32 12.65
N ASP A 147 9.91 0.64 12.03
CA ASP A 147 10.45 1.81 12.74
C ASP A 147 9.33 2.68 13.33
N GLN A 148 8.24 2.90 12.59
CA GLN A 148 7.07 3.66 13.08
C GLN A 148 6.30 2.91 14.19
N LEU A 149 6.18 1.59 14.08
CA LEU A 149 5.63 0.74 15.15
C LEU A 149 6.47 0.84 16.43
N ARG A 150 7.80 0.80 16.30
CA ARG A 150 8.73 0.93 17.42
C ARG A 150 8.64 2.30 18.08
N ALA A 151 8.38 3.34 17.30
CA ALA A 151 8.11 4.69 17.78
C ALA A 151 6.71 4.87 18.39
N GLY A 152 5.87 3.84 18.42
CA GLY A 152 4.52 3.88 19.00
C GLY A 152 3.50 4.64 18.15
N LEU A 153 3.81 4.91 16.88
CA LEU A 153 2.96 5.71 15.99
C LEU A 153 1.76 4.92 15.43
N LEU A 154 1.83 3.59 15.49
CA LEU A 154 0.87 2.67 14.89
C LEU A 154 0.45 1.55 15.86
N PRO A 155 -0.05 1.88 17.06
CA PRO A 155 -0.17 0.93 18.18
C PRO A 155 -1.18 -0.20 17.98
N GLY A 156 -1.98 -0.17 16.91
CA GLY A 156 -2.97 -1.20 16.56
C GLY A 156 -2.73 -1.89 15.21
N LEU A 157 -1.64 -1.57 14.50
CA LEU A 157 -1.39 -2.12 13.17
C LEU A 157 -0.88 -3.56 13.24
N ILE A 158 -1.50 -4.44 12.45
CA ILE A 158 -1.04 -5.81 12.18
C ILE A 158 -0.25 -5.85 10.87
N ILE A 159 0.83 -6.64 10.84
CA ILE A 159 1.74 -6.74 9.70
C ILE A 159 1.61 -8.12 9.04
N GLY A 160 1.08 -8.17 7.82
CA GLY A 160 1.14 -9.36 6.97
C GLY A 160 2.44 -9.35 6.16
N VAL A 161 3.20 -10.44 6.16
CA VAL A 161 4.41 -10.58 5.33
C VAL A 161 4.26 -11.74 4.35
N ASP A 162 4.39 -11.44 3.07
CA ASP A 162 4.39 -12.45 2.02
C ASP A 162 5.54 -13.44 2.21
N ARG A 163 5.28 -14.73 1.99
CA ARG A 163 6.28 -15.79 2.00
C ARG A 163 7.32 -15.59 0.90
N GLY A 164 6.98 -14.96 -0.21
CA GLY A 164 7.95 -14.53 -1.22
C GLY A 164 8.96 -13.54 -0.65
N LEU A 165 8.50 -12.48 0.04
CA LEU A 165 9.38 -11.55 0.77
C LEU A 165 10.23 -12.28 1.82
N SER A 166 9.62 -13.22 2.54
CA SER A 166 10.28 -13.96 3.62
C SER A 166 11.46 -14.83 3.17
N ARG A 167 11.54 -15.15 1.87
CA ARG A 167 12.63 -15.93 1.27
C ARG A 167 13.84 -15.09 0.87
N LEU A 168 13.71 -13.77 0.86
CA LEU A 168 14.84 -12.89 0.54
C LEU A 168 15.81 -12.85 1.72
N ALA A 169 17.10 -13.08 1.46
CA ALA A 169 18.14 -13.01 2.49
C ALA A 169 18.15 -11.65 3.20
N GLU A 170 17.94 -10.57 2.45
CA GLU A 170 17.90 -9.19 2.95
C GLU A 170 16.68 -8.92 3.85
N ALA A 171 15.61 -9.70 3.75
CA ALA A 171 14.43 -9.57 4.61
C ALA A 171 14.66 -10.19 6.00
N ARG A 172 15.64 -11.08 6.14
CA ARG A 172 15.82 -11.88 7.37
C ARG A 172 15.91 -11.04 8.65
N PRO A 173 16.71 -9.95 8.71
CA PRO A 173 16.78 -9.11 9.90
C PRO A 173 15.45 -8.47 10.29
N LEU A 174 14.59 -8.16 9.30
CA LEU A 174 13.26 -7.59 9.54
C LEU A 174 12.27 -8.64 10.04
N LEU A 175 12.35 -9.87 9.52
CA LEU A 175 11.48 -10.98 9.94
C LEU A 175 11.80 -11.45 11.37
N ASP A 176 13.05 -11.33 11.78
CA ASP A 176 13.51 -11.67 13.13
C ASP A 176 13.19 -10.55 14.15
N ASP A 177 12.58 -9.43 13.72
CA ASP A 177 12.17 -8.34 14.61
C ASP A 177 11.06 -8.80 15.60
N PRO A 178 11.17 -8.51 16.91
CA PRO A 178 10.15 -8.87 17.90
C PRO A 178 8.73 -8.35 17.59
N LEU A 179 8.62 -7.24 16.85
CA LEU A 179 7.34 -6.71 16.40
C LEU A 179 6.66 -7.65 15.38
N ILE A 180 7.42 -8.36 14.55
CA ILE A 180 6.87 -9.39 13.66
C ILE A 180 6.36 -10.58 14.47
N ALA A 181 7.04 -10.97 15.54
CA ALA A 181 6.57 -12.06 16.40
C ALA A 181 5.26 -11.71 17.14
N THR A 182 5.09 -10.45 17.55
CA THR A 182 3.92 -10.00 18.33
C THR A 182 2.77 -9.51 17.47
N ARG A 183 3.05 -8.92 16.31
CA ARG A 183 2.04 -8.26 15.45
C ARG A 183 2.00 -8.80 14.03
N GLY A 184 2.85 -9.76 13.72
CA GLY A 184 3.03 -10.28 12.37
C GLY A 184 2.33 -11.60 12.11
N PHE A 185 2.03 -11.83 10.84
CA PHE A 185 1.69 -13.14 10.29
C PHE A 185 2.27 -13.29 8.88
N GLN A 186 2.39 -14.53 8.39
CA GLN A 186 2.83 -14.80 7.02
C GLN A 186 1.66 -15.17 6.11
N PHE A 187 1.71 -14.71 4.86
CA PHE A 187 0.72 -15.05 3.82
C PHE A 187 1.42 -15.36 2.49
N SER A 188 0.67 -15.61 1.41
CA SER A 188 1.28 -15.84 0.09
C SER A 188 0.59 -15.01 -0.98
N ASP A 189 -0.72 -15.21 -1.15
CA ASP A 189 -1.51 -14.43 -2.09
C ASP A 189 -2.46 -13.54 -1.30
N LEU A 190 -3.47 -14.16 -0.66
CA LEU A 190 -4.33 -13.50 0.31
C LEU A 190 -4.09 -14.08 1.73
N PRO A 191 -4.31 -13.27 2.80
CA PRO A 191 -4.27 -13.77 4.17
C PRO A 191 -5.26 -14.91 4.39
N SER A 192 -4.83 -15.96 5.11
CA SER A 192 -5.79 -16.97 5.57
C SER A 192 -6.57 -16.44 6.78
N ALA A 193 -7.85 -16.78 6.89
CA ALA A 193 -8.67 -16.43 8.06
C ALA A 193 -8.04 -16.91 9.37
N ARG A 194 -7.38 -18.07 9.36
CA ARG A 194 -6.64 -18.58 10.51
C ARG A 194 -5.49 -17.65 10.92
N ALA A 195 -4.67 -17.22 9.97
CA ALA A 195 -3.55 -16.34 10.24
C ALA A 195 -4.01 -14.97 10.78
N LEU A 196 -5.12 -14.44 10.24
CA LEU A 196 -5.76 -13.24 10.76
C LEU A 196 -6.30 -13.46 12.18
N ALA A 197 -7.00 -14.56 12.45
CA ALA A 197 -7.50 -14.89 13.79
C ALA A 197 -6.38 -14.95 14.84
N GLU A 198 -5.28 -15.64 14.51
CA GLU A 198 -4.11 -15.75 15.39
C GLU A 198 -3.41 -14.39 15.61
N ALA A 199 -3.46 -13.47 14.63
CA ALA A 199 -2.92 -12.12 14.78
C ALA A 199 -3.85 -11.21 15.61
N LEU A 200 -5.17 -11.30 15.42
CA LEU A 200 -6.17 -10.49 16.12
C LEU A 200 -6.36 -10.86 17.60
N ALA A 201 -5.97 -12.09 17.97
CA ALA A 201 -6.05 -12.59 19.34
C ALA A 201 -4.84 -12.21 20.21
N ARG A 202 -3.79 -11.64 19.63
CA ARG A 202 -2.60 -11.14 20.33
C ARG A 202 -2.79 -9.71 20.80
#